data_AF-A0A6I4MSE9-F1
#
_entry.id   AF-A0A6I4MSE9-F1
#
_cell.length_a   1.000
_cell.length_b   1.000
_cell.length_c   1.000
_cell.angle_alpha   90.00
_cell.angle_beta   90.00
_cell.angle_gamma   90.00
#
_symmetry.space_group_name_H-M   'P 1'
#
loop_
_entity.id
_entity.type
_entity.pdbx_description
1 polymer ?
#
loop_
_entity_poly.entity_id
_entity_poly.type
_entity_poly.pdbx_seq_one_letter_code
_entity_poly.pdbx_strand_id
1 'polypeptide(L)'
;MNAMVKEARLRIMRLARHRDTLKTVEGVEQRTSMNDARTALCIALGRDLDDIDATSGHSLSRESYESVRQSWRWNVQMHGWSEWYERGLSEAQAWWRERRPEFVDGDDWLAGIVKDGPS
;
A
#
# COMPACT_ATOMS: atom_id res chain seq x y z
N MET A 1 16.08 -6.58 13.17
CA MET A 1 15.34 -6.87 11.91
C MET A 1 15.82 -8.21 11.39
N ASN A 2 14.92 -9.18 11.20
CA ASN A 2 15.25 -10.53 10.72
C ASN A 2 15.93 -10.44 9.33
N ALA A 3 17.00 -11.21 9.09
CA ALA A 3 17.76 -11.23 7.84
C ALA A 3 16.84 -11.44 6.61
N MET A 4 15.84 -12.31 6.75
CA MET A 4 14.84 -12.58 5.72
C MET A 4 14.00 -11.35 5.35
N VAL A 5 13.60 -10.53 6.33
CA VAL A 5 12.86 -9.27 6.09
C VAL A 5 13.73 -8.28 5.34
N LYS A 6 15.02 -8.20 5.67
CA LYS A 6 15.97 -7.33 4.99
C LYS A 6 16.14 -7.74 3.52
N GLU A 7 16.30 -9.03 3.23
CA GLU A 7 16.43 -9.54 1.87
C GLU A 7 15.17 -9.31 1.02
N ALA A 8 13.99 -9.59 1.57
CA ALA A 8 12.72 -9.36 0.87
C ALA A 8 12.55 -7.87 0.51
N ARG A 9 12.89 -6.95 1.41
CA ARG A 9 12.87 -5.50 1.14
C ARG A 9 13.83 -5.11 0.01
N LEU A 10 15.06 -5.63 0.01
CA LEU A 10 16.05 -5.36 -1.03
C LEU A 10 15.58 -5.88 -2.39
N ARG A 11 14.91 -7.03 -2.44
CA ARG A 11 14.31 -7.58 -3.66
C ARG A 11 13.24 -6.66 -4.25
N ILE A 12 12.32 -6.18 -3.42
CA ILE A 12 11.30 -5.20 -3.85
C ILE A 12 11.96 -3.94 -4.42
N MET A 13 12.96 -3.38 -3.72
CA MET A 13 13.67 -2.18 -4.18
C MET A 13 14.38 -2.39 -5.54
N ARG A 14 14.96 -3.57 -5.77
CA ARG A 14 15.62 -3.90 -7.03
C ARG A 14 14.62 -3.96 -8.18
N LEU A 15 13.49 -4.63 -7.96
CA LEU A 15 12.45 -4.81 -8.97
C LEU A 15 11.68 -3.50 -9.27
N ALA A 16 11.52 -2.62 -8.28
CA ALA A 16 10.85 -1.32 -8.45
C ALA A 16 11.65 -0.32 -9.32
N ARG A 17 12.95 -0.53 -9.52
CA ARG A 17 13.81 0.33 -10.35
C ARG A 17 13.67 0.09 -11.85
N HIS A 18 13.09 -1.03 -12.25
CA HIS A 18 12.86 -1.34 -13.67
C HIS A 18 11.62 -0.59 -14.18
N ARG A 19 11.75 0.03 -15.36
CA ARG A 19 10.71 0.88 -15.95
C ARG A 19 9.47 0.04 -16.28
N ASP A 20 8.32 0.45 -15.77
CA ASP A 20 7.08 -0.32 -15.94
C ASP A 20 6.68 -0.38 -17.42
N THR A 21 6.78 -1.58 -18.01
CA THR A 21 6.44 -1.85 -19.42
C THR A 21 5.40 -2.95 -19.52
N LEU A 22 4.26 -2.79 -18.82
CA LEU A 22 3.15 -3.76 -18.79
C LEU A 22 2.61 -4.24 -20.16
N LYS A 23 3.09 -3.67 -21.28
CA LYS A 23 2.78 -4.10 -22.65
C LYS A 23 3.71 -5.20 -23.18
N THR A 24 4.75 -5.59 -22.44
CA THR A 24 5.71 -6.63 -22.83
C THR A 24 5.62 -7.83 -21.89
N VAL A 25 6.10 -9.00 -22.33
CA VAL A 25 6.24 -10.18 -21.46
C VAL A 25 7.13 -9.85 -20.26
N GLU A 26 8.25 -9.16 -20.49
CA GLU A 26 9.17 -8.73 -19.43
C GLU A 26 8.47 -7.86 -18.37
N GLY A 27 7.61 -6.92 -18.78
CA GLY A 27 6.85 -6.10 -17.84
C GLY A 27 5.83 -6.89 -17.02
N VAL A 28 5.19 -7.89 -17.62
CA VAL A 28 4.29 -8.80 -16.90
C VAL A 28 5.07 -9.65 -15.89
N GLU A 29 6.20 -10.23 -16.30
CA GLU A 29 7.08 -11.02 -15.43
C GLU A 29 7.65 -10.21 -14.27
N GLN A 30 8.01 -8.94 -14.53
CA GLN A 30 8.46 -8.01 -13.51
C GLN A 30 7.35 -7.76 -12.47
N ARG A 31 6.10 -7.56 -12.92
CA ARG A 31 4.95 -7.36 -12.02
C ARG A 31 4.67 -8.60 -11.16
N THR A 32 4.71 -9.79 -11.76
CA THR A 32 4.59 -11.05 -11.02
C THR A 32 5.71 -11.16 -9.98
N SER A 33 6.96 -10.89 -10.37
CA SER A 33 8.11 -10.91 -9.48
C SER A 33 7.97 -9.91 -8.31
N MET A 34 7.38 -8.74 -8.56
CA MET A 34 7.08 -7.74 -7.52
C MET A 34 6.02 -8.23 -6.54
N ASN A 35 4.95 -8.83 -7.03
CA ASN A 35 3.90 -9.40 -6.20
C ASN A 35 4.45 -10.53 -5.32
N ASP A 36 5.22 -11.46 -5.89
CA ASP A 36 5.87 -12.54 -5.14
C ASP A 36 6.81 -12.01 -4.05
N ALA A 37 7.57 -10.96 -4.36
CA ALA A 37 8.47 -10.34 -3.39
C ALA A 37 7.70 -9.66 -2.24
N ARG A 38 6.54 -9.05 -2.51
CA ARG A 38 5.67 -8.49 -1.48
C ARG A 38 5.03 -9.58 -0.61
N THR A 39 4.54 -10.66 -1.22
CA THR A 39 4.03 -11.83 -0.51
C THR A 39 5.08 -12.41 0.42
N ALA A 40 6.31 -12.63 -0.09
CA ALA A 40 7.42 -13.11 0.72
C ALA A 40 7.76 -12.17 1.88
N LEU A 41 7.69 -10.85 1.67
CA LEU A 41 7.87 -9.87 2.75
C LEU A 41 6.77 -9.99 3.82
N CYS A 42 5.51 -10.12 3.42
CA CYS A 42 4.39 -10.28 4.36
C CYS A 42 4.56 -11.56 5.21
N ILE A 43 4.91 -12.68 4.58
CA ILE A 43 5.21 -13.94 5.28
C ILE A 43 6.39 -13.75 6.25
N ALA A 44 7.48 -13.11 5.81
CA ALA A 44 8.65 -12.86 6.65
C ALA A 44 8.36 -11.94 7.84
N LEU A 45 7.33 -11.09 7.73
CA LEU A 45 6.82 -10.24 8.81
C LEU A 45 5.82 -10.97 9.72
N GLY A 46 5.53 -12.24 9.47
CA GLY A 46 4.61 -13.06 10.26
C GLY A 46 3.14 -12.73 10.04
N ARG A 47 2.78 -12.22 8.86
CA ARG A 47 1.37 -12.01 8.49
C ARG A 47 0.70 -13.34 8.23
N ASP A 48 -0.57 -13.45 8.64
CA ASP A 48 -1.43 -14.57 8.25
C ASP A 48 -1.55 -14.61 6.72
N LEU A 49 -1.58 -15.81 6.13
CA LEU A 49 -1.74 -15.98 4.69
C LEU A 49 -3.11 -15.47 4.22
N ASP A 50 -4.15 -15.59 5.05
CA ASP A 50 -5.49 -15.06 4.76
C ASP A 50 -5.54 -13.51 4.79
N ASP A 51 -4.50 -12.90 5.36
CA ASP A 51 -4.24 -11.46 5.39
C ASP A 51 -3.28 -10.99 4.29
N ILE A 52 -3.06 -11.78 3.23
CA ILE A 52 -2.25 -11.37 2.06
C ILE A 52 -3.11 -11.39 0.80
N ASP A 53 -3.22 -10.25 0.12
CA ASP A 53 -3.91 -10.16 -1.17
C ASP A 53 -3.13 -10.93 -2.24
N ALA A 54 -3.71 -12.03 -2.74
CA ALA A 54 -3.06 -12.88 -3.74
C ALA A 54 -2.77 -12.14 -5.07
N THR A 55 -3.47 -11.05 -5.37
CA THR A 55 -3.33 -10.31 -6.63
C THR A 55 -2.18 -9.30 -6.61
N SER A 56 -1.88 -8.71 -5.45
CA SER A 56 -0.90 -7.62 -5.30
C SER A 56 0.25 -7.95 -4.35
N GLY A 57 0.11 -8.99 -3.53
CA GLY A 57 1.05 -9.38 -2.48
C GLY A 57 1.06 -8.45 -1.25
N HIS A 58 0.14 -7.47 -1.19
CA HIS A 58 0.03 -6.57 -0.05
C HIS A 58 -0.67 -7.23 1.14
N SER A 59 -0.32 -6.83 2.35
CA SER A 59 -1.05 -7.25 3.54
C SER A 59 -2.38 -6.52 3.67
N LEU A 60 -3.43 -7.30 3.92
CA LEU A 60 -4.79 -6.89 4.22
C LEU A 60 -5.11 -6.95 5.72
N SER A 61 -4.09 -7.12 6.57
CA SER A 61 -4.26 -7.11 8.03
C SER A 61 -4.75 -5.76 8.54
N ARG A 62 -5.45 -5.75 9.68
CA ARG A 62 -5.93 -4.51 10.33
C ARG A 62 -4.78 -3.54 10.62
N GLU A 63 -3.63 -4.04 11.04
CA GLU A 63 -2.45 -3.21 11.29
C GLU A 63 -1.95 -2.49 10.02
N SER A 64 -1.99 -3.18 8.87
CA SER A 64 -1.59 -2.59 7.58
C SER A 64 -2.57 -1.51 7.14
N TYR A 65 -3.87 -1.73 7.35
CA TYR A 65 -4.91 -0.72 7.15
C TYR A 65 -4.63 0.55 7.96
N GLU A 66 -4.42 0.41 9.28
CA GLU A 66 -4.15 1.55 10.15
C GLU A 66 -2.85 2.26 9.78
N SER A 67 -1.79 1.51 9.43
CA SER A 67 -0.53 2.10 8.99
C SER A 67 -0.69 2.91 7.71
N VAL A 68 -1.48 2.44 6.74
CA VAL A 68 -1.76 3.17 5.50
C VAL A 68 -2.56 4.43 5.82
N ARG A 69 -3.63 4.31 6.62
CA ARG A 69 -4.45 5.43 7.07
C ARG A 69 -3.62 6.52 7.76
N GLN A 70 -2.74 6.14 8.69
CA GLN A 70 -1.84 7.10 9.37
C GLN A 70 -0.83 7.73 8.41
N SER A 71 -0.31 6.98 7.44
CA SER A 71 0.58 7.54 6.41
C SER A 71 -0.12 8.64 5.60
N TRP A 72 -1.38 8.44 5.19
CA TRP A 72 -2.15 9.48 4.51
C TRP A 72 -2.38 10.71 5.37
N ARG A 73 -2.79 10.50 6.63
CA ARG A 73 -2.96 11.60 7.61
C ARG A 73 -1.68 12.42 7.77
N TRP A 74 -0.55 11.74 7.94
CA TRP A 74 0.76 12.38 8.06
C TRP A 74 1.13 13.17 6.80
N ASN A 75 0.92 12.61 5.61
CA ASN A 75 1.22 13.30 4.35
C ASN A 75 0.39 14.59 4.19
N VAL A 76 -0.92 14.55 4.49
CA VAL A 76 -1.78 15.75 4.42
C VAL A 76 -1.34 16.80 5.45
N GLN A 77 -0.98 16.39 6.67
CA GLN A 77 -0.49 17.32 7.70
C GLN A 77 0.85 17.99 7.32
N MET A 78 1.74 17.25 6.65
CA MET A 78 3.07 17.75 6.30
C MET A 78 3.09 18.59 5.01
N HIS A 79 2.24 18.26 4.04
CA HIS A 79 2.28 18.84 2.70
C HIS A 79 1.04 19.65 2.33
N GLY A 80 0.04 19.69 3.22
CA GLY A 80 -1.25 20.33 2.94
C GLY A 80 -2.16 19.46 2.08
N TRP A 81 -3.42 19.90 1.97
CA TRP A 81 -4.41 19.27 1.10
C TRP A 81 -4.22 19.72 -0.35
N SER A 82 -4.45 18.82 -1.31
CA SER A 82 -4.49 19.14 -2.74
C SER A 82 -5.40 18.16 -3.49
N GLU A 83 -5.82 18.52 -4.70
CA GLU A 83 -6.61 17.63 -5.57
C GLU A 83 -5.88 16.31 -5.88
N TRP A 84 -4.54 16.36 -5.99
CA TRP A 84 -3.72 15.16 -6.17
C TRP A 84 -3.80 14.22 -4.96
N TYR A 85 -3.79 14.77 -3.75
CA TYR A 85 -3.99 13.99 -2.52
C TYR A 85 -5.40 13.43 -2.43
N GLU A 86 -6.41 14.22 -2.78
CA GLU A 86 -7.81 13.79 -2.76
C GLU A 86 -8.02 12.58 -3.67
N ARG A 87 -7.54 12.65 -4.91
CA ARG A 87 -7.64 11.53 -5.86
C ARG A 87 -6.94 10.28 -5.33
N GLY A 88 -5.69 10.40 -4.89
CA GLY A 88 -4.93 9.25 -4.42
C GLY A 88 -5.54 8.63 -3.14
N LEU A 89 -6.09 9.46 -2.26
CA LEU A 89 -6.81 9.00 -1.07
C LEU A 89 -8.08 8.24 -1.46
N SER A 90 -8.88 8.77 -2.39
CA SER A 90 -10.10 8.12 -2.87
C SER A 90 -9.79 6.75 -3.50
N GLU A 91 -8.73 6.66 -4.32
CA GLU A 91 -8.24 5.41 -4.89
C GLU A 91 -7.82 4.41 -3.79
N ALA A 92 -7.09 4.87 -2.76
CA ALA A 92 -6.69 4.03 -1.63
C ALA A 92 -7.89 3.53 -0.80
N GLN A 93 -8.87 4.40 -0.53
CA GLN A 93 -10.10 4.02 0.19
C GLN A 93 -10.95 3.05 -0.62
N ALA A 94 -11.07 3.23 -1.94
CA ALA A 94 -11.76 2.30 -2.82
C ALA A 94 -11.09 0.92 -2.81
N TRP A 95 -9.75 0.88 -2.88
CA TRP A 95 -8.98 -0.36 -2.84
C TRP A 95 -9.21 -1.18 -1.55
N TRP A 96 -9.26 -0.50 -0.40
CA TRP A 96 -9.56 -1.14 0.89
C TRP A 96 -11.03 -1.54 1.00
N ARG A 97 -11.97 -0.73 0.49
CA ARG A 97 -13.41 -1.02 0.54
C ARG A 97 -13.75 -2.28 -0.25
N GLU A 98 -13.04 -2.54 -1.34
CA GLU A 98 -13.19 -3.77 -2.14
C GLU A 98 -12.74 -5.04 -1.38
N ARG A 99 -11.70 -4.94 -0.54
CA ARG A 99 -11.00 -6.10 0.04
C ARG A 99 -11.28 -6.38 1.52
N ARG A 100 -11.56 -5.33 2.28
CA ARG A 100 -11.83 -5.34 3.72
C ARG A 100 -12.86 -4.25 4.06
N PRO A 101 -14.10 -4.33 3.54
CA PRO A 101 -15.14 -3.33 3.78
C PRO A 101 -15.38 -3.07 5.27
N GLU A 102 -15.22 -4.07 6.12
CA GLU A 102 -15.35 -4.01 7.58
C GLU A 102 -14.33 -3.07 8.26
N PHE A 103 -13.24 -2.71 7.58
CA PHE A 103 -12.29 -1.72 8.11
C PHE A 103 -12.65 -0.29 7.71
N VAL A 104 -13.26 -0.12 6.55
CA VAL A 104 -13.55 1.19 5.95
C VAL A 104 -14.92 1.73 6.39
N ASP A 105 -15.87 0.85 6.71
CA ASP A 105 -17.23 1.26 7.04
C ASP A 105 -17.25 2.20 8.26
N GLY A 106 -17.84 3.39 8.06
CA GLY A 106 -17.88 4.45 9.06
C GLY A 106 -16.54 5.14 9.39
N ASP A 107 -15.41 4.77 8.78
CA ASP A 107 -14.11 5.38 9.07
C ASP A 107 -13.83 6.59 8.17
N ASP A 108 -13.83 7.77 8.77
CA ASP A 108 -13.26 8.97 8.16
C ASP A 108 -11.75 9.02 8.43
N TRP A 109 -10.96 8.67 7.40
CA TRP A 109 -9.50 8.67 7.44
C TRP A 109 -8.93 10.03 7.85
N LEU A 110 -9.62 11.13 7.53
CA LEU A 110 -9.15 12.48 7.77
C LEU A 110 -9.89 13.18 8.91
N ALA A 111 -10.64 12.46 9.72
CA ALA A 111 -11.33 13.03 10.88
C ALA A 111 -10.36 13.87 11.72
N GLY A 112 -10.74 15.12 11.96
CA GLY A 112 -9.95 16.10 12.73
C GLY A 112 -8.77 16.73 11.98
N ILE A 113 -8.61 16.50 10.68
CA ILE A 113 -7.62 17.21 9.84
C ILE A 113 -8.32 18.33 9.09
N VAL A 114 -7.83 19.56 9.27
CA VAL A 114 -8.30 20.74 8.52
C VAL A 114 -7.82 20.63 7.07
N LYS A 115 -8.75 20.66 6.12
CA LYS A 115 -8.47 20.54 4.69
C LYS A 115 -8.09 21.88 4.03
N ASP A 116 -8.03 22.95 4.82
CA ASP A 116 -7.72 24.30 4.37
C ASP A 116 -6.21 24.58 4.54
N GLY A 117 -5.43 24.27 3.50
CA GLY A 117 -4.04 24.72 3.29
C GLY A 117 -3.97 25.62 2.06
N PRO A 118 -3.02 26.59 1.98
CA PRO A 118 -3.21 27.85 1.27
C PRO A 118 -3.48 27.64 -0.23
N SER A 119 -4.56 28.28 -0.69
CA SER A 119 -4.89 28.49 -2.10
C SER A 119 -3.77 29.16 -2.88
#